data_AF-A0A537PSZ8-F1
#
_entry.id   AF-A0A537PSZ8-F1
#
_cell.length_a   1.000
_cell.length_b   1.000
_cell.length_c   1.000
_cell.angle_alpha   90.00
_cell.angle_beta   90.00
_cell.angle_gamma   90.00
#
_symmetry.space_group_name_H-M   'P 1'
#
loop_
_entity.id
_entity.type
_entity.pdbx_description
1 polymer ?
#
loop_
_entity_poly.entity_id
_entity_poly.type
_entity_poly.pdbx_seq_one_letter_code
_entity_poly.pdbx_strand_id
1 'polypeptide(L)'
;MPLKVAAFYQFAALPDFRALREPLRALCARLSLKGSVLLAHEGINGTLAGQADAIDALVEELQRGVLFGGRLDHLELKFSWAAVMPFERLKVRLKKEIVTLGDAAADPIRHVGIYVEPTQWNTLIAAPDTLVIDTRNSFEVAMGTFEGALDPGIKRFGQFKEFAAQTLDPVKHRKIAMFCTGGIRCEKASALLLARGFAEVYHLKGGILKYLEEMPAAESRWRGECFVFDARVALGHALCERPMERPSHE
;
A
#
# COMPACT_ATOMS: atom_id res chain seq x y z
N MET A 1 -23.68 -9.17 9.68
CA MET A 1 -22.43 -8.71 10.34
C MET A 1 -21.52 -8.15 9.26
N PRO A 2 -20.76 -7.08 9.54
CA PRO A 2 -19.80 -6.53 8.57
C PRO A 2 -18.70 -7.55 8.26
N LEU A 3 -18.18 -7.52 7.05
CA LEU A 3 -17.07 -8.34 6.60
C LEU A 3 -15.75 -7.66 6.95
N LYS A 4 -14.78 -8.44 7.40
CA LYS A 4 -13.42 -7.97 7.66
C LYS A 4 -12.63 -7.98 6.35
N VAL A 5 -11.90 -6.90 6.08
CA VAL A 5 -11.02 -6.77 4.92
C VAL A 5 -9.58 -6.60 5.38
N ALA A 6 -8.72 -7.52 4.99
CA ALA A 6 -7.28 -7.48 5.24
C ALA A 6 -6.55 -7.00 3.98
N ALA A 7 -5.84 -5.87 4.08
CA ALA A 7 -4.85 -5.44 3.09
C ALA A 7 -3.47 -5.71 3.65
N PHE A 8 -2.63 -6.43 2.91
CA PHE A 8 -1.34 -6.86 3.40
C PHE A 8 -0.26 -6.93 2.32
N TYR A 9 0.99 -6.78 2.72
CA TYR A 9 2.14 -7.10 1.89
C TYR A 9 3.37 -7.42 2.73
N GLN A 10 4.34 -8.08 2.13
CA GLN A 10 5.71 -8.15 2.65
C GLN A 10 6.65 -8.45 1.49
N PHE A 11 7.77 -7.73 1.45
CA PHE A 11 8.91 -8.08 0.62
C PHE A 11 9.72 -9.16 1.34
N ALA A 12 9.81 -10.34 0.72
CA ALA A 12 10.53 -11.49 1.27
C ALA A 12 10.98 -12.38 0.11
N ALA A 13 12.15 -13.01 0.22
CA ALA A 13 12.64 -13.92 -0.80
C ALA A 13 11.80 -15.21 -0.82
N LEU A 14 10.99 -15.36 -1.87
CA LEU A 14 10.12 -16.51 -2.11
C LEU A 14 10.52 -17.22 -3.43
N PRO A 15 11.67 -17.93 -3.48
CA PRO A 15 12.13 -18.58 -4.70
C PRO A 15 11.14 -19.64 -5.24
N ASP A 16 10.36 -20.24 -4.35
CA ASP A 16 9.31 -21.24 -4.56
C ASP A 16 7.90 -20.62 -4.73
N PHE A 17 7.75 -19.29 -4.91
CA PHE A 17 6.44 -18.62 -4.95
C PHE A 17 5.42 -19.25 -5.94
N ARG A 18 5.91 -19.91 -7.00
CA ARG A 18 5.08 -20.66 -7.95
C ARG A 18 4.38 -21.85 -7.29
N ALA A 19 5.08 -22.58 -6.43
CA ALA A 19 4.55 -23.70 -5.67
C ALA A 19 3.60 -23.25 -4.56
N LEU A 20 3.80 -22.06 -3.98
CA LEU A 20 2.94 -21.50 -2.93
C LEU A 20 1.52 -21.15 -3.40
N ARG A 21 1.33 -20.93 -4.72
CA ARG A 21 0.06 -20.44 -5.28
C ARG A 21 -1.14 -21.32 -4.98
N GLU A 22 -1.03 -22.63 -5.27
CA GLU A 22 -2.17 -23.54 -5.14
C GLU A 22 -2.53 -23.84 -3.68
N PRO A 23 -1.58 -24.12 -2.77
CA PRO A 23 -1.88 -24.21 -1.35
C PRO A 23 -2.54 -22.95 -0.77
N LEU A 24 -2.04 -21.76 -1.12
CA LEU A 24 -2.65 -20.50 -0.68
C LEU A 24 -4.06 -20.32 -1.24
N ARG A 25 -4.27 -20.65 -2.52
CA ARG A 25 -5.60 -20.58 -3.14
C ARG A 25 -6.58 -21.54 -2.47
N ALA A 26 -6.15 -22.77 -2.17
CA ALA A 26 -6.96 -23.77 -1.50
C ALA A 26 -7.33 -23.35 -0.08
N LEU A 27 -6.39 -22.78 0.67
CA LEU A 27 -6.63 -22.19 1.99
C LEU A 27 -7.70 -21.08 1.92
N CYS A 28 -7.48 -20.07 1.06
CA CYS A 28 -8.42 -18.95 0.91
C CYS A 28 -9.81 -19.43 0.46
N ALA A 29 -9.89 -20.42 -0.43
CA ALA A 29 -11.15 -20.99 -0.88
C ALA A 29 -11.89 -21.73 0.24
N ARG A 30 -11.18 -22.54 1.03
CA ARG A 30 -11.73 -23.24 2.20
C ARG A 30 -12.27 -22.25 3.24
N LEU A 31 -11.59 -21.14 3.43
CA LEU A 31 -12.00 -20.03 4.30
C LEU A 31 -13.07 -19.12 3.65
N SER A 32 -13.55 -19.44 2.45
CA SER A 32 -14.55 -18.67 1.70
C SER A 32 -14.17 -17.19 1.49
N LEU A 33 -12.86 -16.90 1.43
CA LEU A 33 -12.33 -15.55 1.22
C LEU A 33 -12.43 -15.14 -0.25
N LYS A 34 -12.67 -13.85 -0.49
CA LYS A 34 -12.63 -13.24 -1.83
C LYS A 34 -11.66 -12.07 -1.86
N GLY A 35 -11.17 -11.75 -3.06
CA GLY A 35 -10.21 -10.68 -3.28
C GLY A 35 -9.03 -11.13 -4.12
N SER A 36 -7.89 -10.48 -3.97
CA SER A 36 -6.72 -10.72 -4.82
C SER A 36 -5.45 -10.85 -3.99
N VAL A 37 -4.64 -11.84 -4.33
CA VAL A 37 -3.27 -11.99 -3.85
C VAL A 37 -2.32 -12.09 -5.04
N LEU A 38 -1.21 -11.37 -4.95
CA LEU A 38 -0.08 -11.40 -5.85
C LEU A 38 1.08 -12.10 -5.15
N LEU A 39 1.67 -13.07 -5.83
CA LEU A 39 2.90 -13.75 -5.42
C LEU A 39 3.97 -13.48 -6.48
N ALA A 40 5.15 -13.10 -6.04
CA ALA A 40 6.34 -12.99 -6.87
C ALA A 40 7.55 -13.55 -6.11
N HIS A 41 8.68 -13.67 -6.80
CA HIS A 41 9.95 -14.02 -6.15
C HIS A 41 10.29 -13.06 -5.00
N GLU A 42 9.90 -11.79 -5.12
CA GLU A 42 10.17 -10.72 -4.15
C GLU A 42 9.15 -10.63 -2.99
N GLY A 43 8.12 -11.49 -2.94
CA GLY A 43 7.21 -11.54 -1.79
C GLY A 43 5.73 -11.70 -2.13
N ILE A 44 4.89 -11.12 -1.28
CA ILE A 44 3.43 -11.22 -1.33
C ILE A 44 2.75 -9.85 -1.16
N ASN A 45 1.63 -9.65 -1.85
CA ASN A 45 0.75 -8.48 -1.70
C ASN A 45 -0.70 -8.91 -1.92
N GLY A 46 -1.63 -8.52 -1.07
CA GLY A 46 -3.02 -8.87 -1.26
C GLY A 46 -4.02 -8.00 -0.52
N THR A 47 -5.25 -8.07 -1.00
CA THR A 47 -6.44 -7.58 -0.30
C THR A 47 -7.48 -8.69 -0.34
N LEU A 48 -7.90 -9.17 0.82
CA LEU A 48 -8.88 -10.24 0.97
C LEU A 48 -9.97 -9.83 1.96
N ALA A 49 -11.20 -10.26 1.69
CA ALA A 49 -12.36 -10.02 2.51
C ALA A 49 -13.11 -11.31 2.84
N GLY A 50 -13.68 -11.37 4.04
CA GLY A 50 -14.44 -12.51 4.53
C GLY A 50 -15.00 -12.29 5.93
N GLN A 51 -15.42 -13.38 6.56
CA GLN A 51 -15.75 -13.37 7.99
C GLN A 51 -14.50 -13.08 8.82
N ALA A 52 -14.69 -12.50 10.01
CA ALA A 52 -13.56 -12.05 10.83
C ALA A 52 -12.63 -13.21 11.23
N ASP A 53 -13.20 -14.32 11.67
CA ASP A 53 -12.51 -15.57 11.99
C ASP A 53 -11.74 -16.15 10.80
N ALA A 54 -12.32 -16.09 9.60
CA ALA A 54 -11.68 -16.54 8.38
C ALA A 54 -10.47 -15.68 7.99
N ILE A 55 -10.56 -14.36 8.20
CA ILE A 55 -9.42 -13.45 7.99
C ILE A 55 -8.34 -13.69 9.06
N ASP A 56 -8.73 -13.89 10.31
CA ASP A 56 -7.78 -14.15 11.40
C ASP A 56 -7.02 -15.46 11.18
N ALA A 57 -7.71 -16.52 10.75
CA ALA A 57 -7.09 -17.80 10.39
C ALA A 57 -6.12 -17.68 9.20
N LEU A 58 -6.44 -16.84 8.20
CA LEU A 58 -5.51 -16.56 7.11
C LEU A 58 -4.25 -15.86 7.63
N VAL A 59 -4.42 -14.81 8.44
CA VAL A 59 -3.30 -14.02 8.97
C VAL A 59 -2.37 -14.89 9.82
N GLU A 60 -2.94 -15.77 10.64
CA GLU A 60 -2.17 -16.74 11.42
C GLU A 60 -1.35 -17.67 10.51
N GLU A 61 -1.94 -18.21 9.43
CA GLU A 61 -1.19 -19.06 8.48
C GLU A 61 -0.10 -18.28 7.74
N LEU A 62 -0.33 -17.01 7.39
CA LEU A 62 0.69 -16.18 6.75
C LEU A 62 1.87 -15.94 7.68
N GLN A 63 1.62 -15.54 8.94
CA GLN A 63 2.67 -15.13 9.88
C GLN A 63 3.35 -16.30 10.60
N ARG A 64 2.60 -17.35 10.93
CA ARG A 64 3.05 -18.44 11.81
C ARG A 64 2.87 -19.83 11.19
N GLY A 65 2.16 -19.93 10.08
CA GLY A 65 1.86 -21.18 9.41
C GLY A 65 3.05 -21.79 8.68
N VAL A 66 2.86 -23.04 8.27
CA VAL A 66 3.89 -23.83 7.58
C VAL A 66 4.06 -23.42 6.13
N LEU A 67 3.04 -22.80 5.52
CA LEU A 67 3.04 -22.49 4.08
C LEU A 67 4.19 -21.55 3.69
N PHE A 68 4.45 -20.53 4.52
CA PHE A 68 5.54 -19.60 4.28
C PHE A 68 6.79 -19.91 5.10
N GLY A 69 6.72 -20.87 6.03
CA GLY A 69 7.88 -21.32 6.82
C GLY A 69 8.55 -20.19 7.58
N GLY A 70 7.77 -19.26 8.15
CA GLY A 70 8.27 -18.10 8.88
C GLY A 70 8.86 -16.97 8.03
N ARG A 71 8.85 -17.08 6.69
CA ARG A 71 9.39 -16.04 5.79
C ARG A 71 8.56 -14.76 5.73
N LEU A 72 7.36 -14.76 6.32
CA LEU A 72 6.48 -13.59 6.42
C LEU A 72 6.37 -13.09 7.88
N ASP A 73 7.51 -12.83 8.50
CA ASP A 73 7.69 -12.38 9.88
C ASP A 73 7.42 -10.89 10.14
N HIS A 74 7.31 -10.09 9.08
CA HIS A 74 7.14 -8.63 9.11
C HIS A 74 6.00 -8.20 8.19
N LEU A 75 4.87 -8.91 8.28
CA LEU A 75 3.71 -8.67 7.43
C LEU A 75 3.12 -7.29 7.74
N GLU A 76 3.22 -6.36 6.78
CA GLU A 76 2.52 -5.09 6.84
C GLU A 76 1.04 -5.37 6.62
N LEU A 77 0.24 -5.26 7.69
CA LEU A 77 -1.14 -5.73 7.74
C LEU A 77 -2.07 -4.62 8.22
N LYS A 78 -3.20 -4.46 7.52
CA LYS A 78 -4.25 -3.53 7.90
C LYS A 78 -5.61 -4.14 7.79
N PHE A 79 -6.48 -3.74 8.70
CA PHE A 79 -7.86 -4.16 8.71
C PHE A 79 -8.79 -2.98 8.45
N SER A 80 -9.84 -3.25 7.71
CA SER A 80 -10.99 -2.37 7.53
C SER A 80 -12.24 -3.23 7.48
N TRP A 81 -13.40 -2.59 7.43
CA TRP A 81 -14.68 -3.28 7.41
C TRP A 81 -15.43 -2.96 6.12
N ALA A 82 -16.30 -3.88 5.71
CA ALA A 82 -17.17 -3.71 4.57
C ALA A 82 -18.58 -4.19 4.90
N ALA A 83 -19.60 -3.40 4.54
CA ALA A 83 -20.99 -3.81 4.74
C ALA A 83 -21.41 -4.95 3.79
N VAL A 84 -20.86 -4.94 2.58
CA VAL A 84 -21.10 -5.93 1.52
C VAL A 84 -19.75 -6.45 1.02
N MET A 85 -19.75 -7.68 0.50
CA MET A 85 -18.53 -8.31 -0.02
C MET A 85 -17.91 -7.47 -1.15
N PRO A 86 -16.72 -6.87 -0.95
CA PRO A 86 -16.18 -5.87 -1.89
C PRO A 86 -15.48 -6.50 -3.11
N PHE A 87 -15.49 -7.83 -3.20
CA PHE A 87 -14.84 -8.59 -4.27
C PHE A 87 -15.78 -9.66 -4.85
N GLU A 88 -15.80 -9.78 -6.18
CA GLU A 88 -16.62 -10.78 -6.86
C GLU A 88 -16.13 -12.22 -6.61
N ARG A 89 -14.80 -12.43 -6.65
CA ARG A 89 -14.14 -13.74 -6.61
C ARG A 89 -12.73 -13.67 -6.01
N LEU A 90 -12.20 -14.83 -5.62
CA LEU A 90 -10.81 -15.02 -5.25
C LEU A 90 -9.89 -15.06 -6.49
N LYS A 91 -8.75 -14.38 -6.42
CA LYS A 91 -7.68 -14.41 -7.41
C LYS A 91 -6.33 -14.59 -6.69
N VAL A 92 -5.58 -15.63 -7.03
CA VAL A 92 -4.16 -15.77 -6.60
C VAL A 92 -3.30 -15.81 -7.86
N ARG A 93 -2.50 -14.76 -8.06
CA ARG A 93 -1.79 -14.49 -9.33
C ARG A 93 -0.29 -14.49 -9.12
N LEU A 94 0.41 -15.17 -10.01
CA LEU A 94 1.86 -15.08 -10.13
C LEU A 94 2.23 -13.82 -10.92
N LYS A 95 3.22 -13.07 -10.43
CA LYS A 95 3.73 -11.86 -11.06
C LYS A 95 5.25 -11.85 -11.05
N LYS A 96 5.83 -10.94 -11.86
CA LYS A 96 7.25 -10.62 -11.78
C LYS A 96 7.55 -9.79 -10.53
N GLU A 97 6.64 -8.88 -10.21
CA GLU A 97 6.70 -7.99 -9.06
C GLU A 97 5.34 -7.95 -8.35
N ILE A 98 5.32 -7.87 -7.02
CA ILE A 98 4.10 -7.69 -6.22
C ILE A 98 3.57 -6.26 -6.27
N VAL A 99 4.40 -5.32 -6.74
CA VAL A 99 4.03 -3.98 -7.20
C VAL A 99 4.99 -3.58 -8.32
N THR A 100 4.48 -3.32 -9.52
CA THR A 100 5.34 -3.13 -10.71
C THR A 100 5.93 -1.73 -10.75
N LEU A 101 7.23 -1.63 -10.45
CA LEU A 101 8.07 -0.47 -10.78
C LEU A 101 8.89 -0.75 -12.05
N GLY A 102 9.37 -1.98 -12.22
CA GLY A 102 10.13 -2.40 -13.40
C GLY A 102 11.52 -1.77 -13.49
N ASP A 103 12.20 -1.61 -12.36
CA ASP A 103 13.60 -1.15 -12.25
C ASP A 103 14.35 -2.08 -11.29
N ALA A 104 15.43 -2.71 -11.77
CA ALA A 104 16.19 -3.69 -11.00
C ALA A 104 17.05 -3.05 -9.89
N ALA A 105 17.29 -1.74 -9.96
CA ALA A 105 17.98 -1.01 -8.89
C ALA A 105 17.10 -0.84 -7.63
N ALA A 106 15.78 -0.97 -7.76
CA ALA A 106 14.84 -0.88 -6.66
C ALA A 106 14.63 -2.26 -6.02
N ASP A 107 15.45 -2.58 -5.03
CA ASP A 107 15.35 -3.82 -4.24
C ASP A 107 14.97 -3.51 -2.77
N PRO A 108 13.66 -3.58 -2.42
CA PRO A 108 13.20 -3.33 -1.07
C PRO A 108 13.68 -4.32 -0.01
N ILE A 109 14.16 -5.51 -0.42
CA ILE A 109 14.71 -6.49 0.52
C ILE A 109 16.09 -6.02 1.02
N ARG A 110 16.83 -5.30 0.18
CA ARG A 110 18.18 -4.81 0.53
C ARG A 110 18.15 -3.49 1.26
N HIS A 111 17.42 -2.51 0.72
CA HIS A 111 17.47 -1.15 1.24
C HIS A 111 16.22 -0.35 0.86
N VAL A 112 15.63 0.29 1.86
CA VAL A 112 14.47 1.18 1.73
C VAL A 112 14.73 2.47 2.51
N GLY A 113 13.87 3.46 2.28
CA GLY A 113 13.90 4.73 3.00
C GLY A 113 13.55 4.61 4.48
N ILE A 114 13.62 5.74 5.16
CA ILE A 114 13.33 5.87 6.57
C ILE A 114 11.82 5.85 6.77
N TYR A 115 11.32 4.85 7.50
CA TYR A 115 9.92 4.81 7.91
C TYR A 115 9.60 5.96 8.87
N VAL A 116 8.45 6.58 8.65
CA VAL A 116 7.92 7.64 9.52
C VAL A 116 6.55 7.21 10.01
N GLU A 117 6.37 7.17 11.33
CA GLU A 117 5.07 6.84 11.93
C GLU A 117 4.05 7.96 11.65
N PRO A 118 2.74 7.65 11.55
CA PRO A 118 1.71 8.65 11.33
C PRO A 118 1.77 9.87 12.26
N THR A 119 2.08 9.63 13.54
CA THR A 119 2.20 10.67 14.58
C THR A 119 3.33 11.67 14.31
N GLN A 120 4.35 11.28 13.53
CA GLN A 120 5.49 12.12 13.15
C GLN A 120 5.34 12.70 11.74
N TRP A 121 4.43 12.13 10.94
CA TRP A 121 4.26 12.47 9.52
C TRP A 121 3.95 13.95 9.31
N ASN A 122 2.99 14.49 10.06
CA ASN A 122 2.55 15.88 9.94
C ASN A 122 3.70 16.88 10.14
N THR A 123 4.59 16.62 11.10
CA THR A 123 5.75 17.48 11.36
C THR A 123 6.73 17.43 10.20
N LEU A 124 7.00 16.24 9.66
CA LEU A 124 7.88 16.07 8.51
C LEU A 124 7.35 16.80 7.27
N ILE A 125 6.08 16.61 6.92
CA ILE A 125 5.52 17.20 5.69
C ILE A 125 5.24 18.70 5.81
N ALA A 126 5.28 19.26 7.02
CA ALA A 126 5.18 20.70 7.26
C ALA A 126 6.54 21.42 7.15
N ALA A 127 7.66 20.67 7.17
CA ALA A 127 8.98 21.28 7.09
C ALA A 127 9.23 21.85 5.68
N PRO A 128 9.67 23.13 5.56
CA PRO A 128 9.74 23.83 4.28
C PRO A 128 10.79 23.26 3.32
N ASP A 129 11.74 22.48 3.82
CA ASP A 129 12.80 21.80 3.05
C ASP A 129 12.40 20.38 2.60
N THR A 130 11.19 19.94 2.89
CA THR A 130 10.71 18.58 2.57
C THR A 130 9.88 18.60 1.29
N LEU A 131 10.36 17.91 0.25
CA LEU A 131 9.53 17.61 -0.91
C LEU A 131 8.62 16.44 -0.61
N VAL A 132 7.31 16.69 -0.60
CA VAL A 132 6.30 15.64 -0.37
C VAL A 132 5.80 15.12 -1.72
N ILE A 133 5.85 13.81 -1.95
CA ILE A 133 5.45 13.20 -3.23
C ILE A 133 4.37 12.14 -3.03
N ASP A 134 3.27 12.28 -3.76
CA ASP A 134 2.24 11.25 -3.86
C ASP A 134 2.68 10.20 -4.89
N THR A 135 3.02 8.99 -4.46
CA THR A 135 3.50 7.95 -5.40
C THR A 135 2.36 7.20 -6.09
N ARG A 136 1.13 7.68 -5.94
CA ARG A 136 -0.06 7.05 -6.49
C ARG A 136 -0.34 7.47 -7.93
N ASN A 137 -1.28 6.78 -8.57
CA ASN A 137 -1.70 7.17 -9.91
C ASN A 137 -2.56 8.43 -9.85
N SER A 138 -2.56 9.25 -10.91
CA SER A 138 -3.25 10.54 -10.94
C SER A 138 -4.73 10.48 -10.58
N PHE A 139 -5.43 9.39 -10.92
CA PHE A 139 -6.83 9.21 -10.53
C PHE A 139 -7.00 9.05 -9.00
N GLU A 140 -6.02 8.45 -8.32
CA GLU A 140 -6.00 8.30 -6.85
C GLU A 140 -5.70 9.64 -6.17
N VAL A 141 -4.83 10.46 -6.78
CA VAL A 141 -4.51 11.81 -6.31
C VAL A 141 -5.73 12.72 -6.42
N ALA A 142 -6.46 12.64 -7.53
CA ALA A 142 -7.66 13.44 -7.76
C ALA A 142 -8.79 13.20 -6.73
N MET A 143 -8.85 12.01 -6.10
CA MET A 143 -9.82 11.72 -5.04
C MET A 143 -9.43 12.32 -3.69
N GLY A 144 -8.14 12.54 -3.45
CA GLY A 144 -7.66 13.08 -2.20
C GLY A 144 -6.16 12.90 -2.08
N THR A 145 -5.47 13.82 -1.41
CA THR A 145 -4.02 13.78 -1.22
C THR A 145 -3.63 14.59 0.03
N PHE A 146 -2.36 14.53 0.44
CA PHE A 146 -1.84 15.41 1.48
C PHE A 146 -1.67 16.83 0.97
N GLU A 147 -2.02 17.82 1.80
CA GLU A 147 -1.86 19.23 1.46
C GLU A 147 -0.41 19.57 1.08
N GLY A 148 -0.21 20.15 -0.10
CA GLY A 148 1.11 20.51 -0.62
C GLY A 148 1.91 19.38 -1.27
N ALA A 149 1.36 18.16 -1.37
CA ALA A 149 2.02 17.05 -2.05
C ALA A 149 2.11 17.27 -3.56
N LEU A 150 3.28 16.94 -4.13
CA LEU A 150 3.52 16.91 -5.56
C LEU A 150 2.83 15.69 -6.19
N ASP A 151 1.98 15.93 -7.20
CA ASP A 151 1.43 14.90 -8.09
C ASP A 151 2.41 14.63 -9.24
N PRO A 152 2.97 13.41 -9.37
CA PRO A 152 3.82 13.04 -10.50
C PRO A 152 3.10 12.98 -11.86
N GLY A 153 1.76 13.01 -11.87
CA GLY A 153 0.95 12.90 -13.09
C GLY A 153 0.99 11.50 -13.73
N ILE A 154 1.41 10.48 -12.98
CA ILE A 154 1.59 9.12 -13.50
C ILE A 154 0.25 8.38 -13.61
N LYS A 155 0.06 7.64 -14.70
CA LYS A 155 -1.11 6.76 -14.90
C LYS A 155 -0.88 5.37 -14.33
N ARG A 156 0.38 4.95 -14.20
CA ARG A 156 0.80 3.65 -13.65
C ARG A 156 2.05 3.85 -12.81
N PHE A 157 2.13 3.17 -11.68
CA PHE A 157 3.29 3.25 -10.77
C PHE A 157 4.64 3.00 -11.45
N GLY A 158 4.70 2.10 -12.44
CA GLY A 158 5.91 1.85 -13.23
C GLY A 158 6.48 3.09 -13.95
N GLN A 159 5.71 4.17 -14.09
CA GLN A 159 6.14 5.45 -14.68
C GLN A 159 6.87 6.35 -13.67
N PHE A 160 6.90 5.97 -12.39
CA PHE A 160 7.55 6.75 -11.34
C PHE A 160 9.06 6.85 -11.57
N LYS A 161 9.68 5.82 -12.15
CA LYS A 161 11.12 5.82 -12.44
C LYS A 161 11.51 6.84 -13.51
N GLU A 162 10.66 7.08 -14.50
CA GLU A 162 10.84 8.14 -15.50
C GLU A 162 10.62 9.51 -14.89
N PHE A 163 9.54 9.70 -14.12
CA PHE A 163 9.29 10.93 -13.38
C PHE A 163 10.50 11.30 -12.48
N ALA A 164 10.99 10.35 -11.70
CA ALA A 164 12.13 10.57 -10.82
C ALA A 164 13.41 10.92 -11.58
N ALA A 165 13.62 10.38 -12.79
CA ALA A 165 14.79 10.69 -13.59
C ALA A 165 14.71 12.06 -14.28
N GLN A 166 13.50 12.52 -14.61
CA GLN A 166 13.29 13.76 -15.37
C GLN A 166 13.12 14.98 -14.47
N THR A 167 12.50 14.80 -13.30
CA THR A 167 12.06 15.91 -12.45
C THR A 167 12.88 16.05 -11.18
N LEU A 168 13.35 14.93 -10.62
CA LEU A 168 14.03 14.94 -9.32
C LEU A 168 15.55 15.03 -9.49
N ASP A 169 16.11 16.02 -8.79
CA ASP A 169 17.54 16.27 -8.65
C ASP A 169 17.99 15.99 -7.20
N PRO A 170 18.95 15.07 -6.95
CA PRO A 170 19.43 14.75 -5.60
C PRO A 170 20.10 15.90 -4.85
N VAL A 171 20.68 16.88 -5.57
CA VAL A 171 21.34 18.04 -4.96
C VAL A 171 20.30 19.04 -4.48
N LYS A 172 19.22 19.23 -5.24
CA LYS A 172 18.12 20.14 -4.90
C LYS A 172 17.14 19.53 -3.91
N HIS A 173 16.74 18.28 -4.13
CA HIS A 173 15.73 17.58 -3.34
C HIS A 173 16.42 16.66 -2.33
N ARG A 174 17.09 17.27 -1.34
CA ARG A 174 17.84 16.53 -0.33
C ARG A 174 16.95 15.70 0.59
N LYS A 175 15.74 16.19 0.87
CA LYS A 175 14.75 15.59 1.77
C LYS A 175 13.44 15.35 1.03
N ILE A 176 13.08 14.08 0.86
CA ILE A 176 11.87 13.65 0.17
C ILE A 176 11.02 12.81 1.11
N ALA A 177 9.73 13.13 1.23
CA ALA A 177 8.76 12.36 1.97
C ALA A 177 7.71 11.78 1.00
N MET A 178 7.55 10.46 0.99
CA MET A 178 6.65 9.77 0.07
C MET A 178 5.53 9.03 0.79
N PHE A 179 4.38 8.93 0.13
CA PHE A 179 3.27 8.15 0.63
C PHE A 179 2.51 7.48 -0.52
N CYS A 180 1.74 6.45 -0.15
CA CYS A 180 0.72 5.82 -0.99
C CYS A 180 -0.35 5.21 -0.08
N THR A 181 -1.33 4.49 -0.65
CA THR A 181 -2.44 3.89 0.09
C THR A 181 -1.97 3.01 1.27
N GLY A 182 -1.12 2.02 0.97
CA GLY A 182 -0.76 0.97 1.93
C GLY A 182 0.70 0.92 2.36
N GLY A 183 1.60 1.64 1.70
CA GLY A 183 3.05 1.63 1.93
C GLY A 183 3.87 0.97 0.81
N ILE A 184 3.38 -0.13 0.22
CA ILE A 184 4.15 -0.98 -0.71
C ILE A 184 4.82 -0.26 -1.91
N ARG A 185 4.21 0.81 -2.46
CA ARG A 185 4.82 1.60 -3.54
C ARG A 185 6.02 2.41 -3.04
N CYS A 186 5.93 2.94 -1.83
CA CYS A 186 6.99 3.75 -1.22
C CYS A 186 8.23 2.93 -0.90
N GLU A 187 8.07 1.63 -0.60
CA GLU A 187 9.20 0.70 -0.47
C GLU A 187 10.05 0.68 -1.74
N LYS A 188 9.42 0.44 -2.90
CA LYS A 188 10.12 0.44 -4.20
C LYS A 188 10.61 1.83 -4.60
N ALA A 189 9.78 2.84 -4.43
CA ALA A 189 10.14 4.21 -4.78
C ALA A 189 11.33 4.70 -3.95
N SER A 190 11.37 4.39 -2.65
CA SER A 190 12.47 4.80 -1.78
C SER A 190 13.75 4.04 -2.10
N ALA A 191 13.69 2.73 -2.31
CA ALA A 191 14.82 1.94 -2.78
C ALA A 191 15.42 2.52 -4.09
N LEU A 192 14.56 2.91 -5.04
CA LEU A 192 14.97 3.53 -6.28
C LEU A 192 15.70 4.87 -6.07
N LEU A 193 15.12 5.76 -5.26
CA LEU A 193 15.71 7.08 -5.01
C LEU A 193 17.05 6.95 -4.26
N LEU A 194 17.15 6.06 -3.27
CA LEU A 194 18.42 5.81 -2.58
C LEU A 194 19.49 5.28 -3.54
N ALA A 195 19.13 4.34 -4.42
CA ALA A 195 20.04 3.84 -5.46
C ALA A 195 20.49 4.93 -6.46
N ARG A 196 19.74 6.03 -6.57
CA ARG A 196 20.06 7.20 -7.40
C ARG A 196 20.76 8.33 -6.63
N GLY A 197 21.15 8.10 -5.37
CA GLY A 197 21.96 9.02 -4.58
C GLY A 197 21.18 10.12 -3.85
N PHE A 198 19.86 9.97 -3.69
CA PHE A 198 19.09 10.85 -2.82
C PHE A 198 19.46 10.58 -1.35
N ALA A 199 19.73 11.65 -0.60
CA ALA A 199 20.32 11.53 0.74
C ALA A 199 19.30 11.13 1.82
N GLU A 200 18.16 11.83 1.88
CA GLU A 200 17.14 11.58 2.90
C GLU A 200 15.80 11.26 2.24
N VAL A 201 15.47 9.98 2.18
CA VAL A 201 14.21 9.49 1.60
C VAL A 201 13.37 8.88 2.71
N TYR A 202 12.27 9.55 3.03
CA TYR A 202 11.29 9.16 4.04
C TYR A 202 10.04 8.60 3.40
N HIS A 203 9.36 7.70 4.11
CA HIS A 203 8.06 7.21 3.67
C HIS A 203 7.13 6.87 4.83
N LEU A 204 5.85 7.17 4.61
CA LEU A 204 4.80 6.98 5.61
C LEU A 204 4.60 5.49 5.90
N LYS A 205 4.92 5.07 7.12
CA LYS A 205 4.76 3.68 7.56
C LYS A 205 3.27 3.33 7.56
N GLY A 206 2.93 2.22 6.91
CA GLY A 206 1.55 1.86 6.66
C GLY A 206 0.81 2.79 5.67
N GLY A 207 1.42 3.83 5.11
CA GLY A 207 0.76 4.72 4.15
C GLY A 207 -0.50 5.42 4.71
N ILE A 208 -1.32 5.93 3.78
CA ILE A 208 -2.49 6.76 4.09
C ILE A 208 -3.48 6.03 5.00
N LEU A 209 -3.68 4.72 4.79
CA LEU A 209 -4.65 3.96 5.60
C LEU A 209 -4.28 3.96 7.09
N LYS A 210 -3.00 3.74 7.42
CA LYS A 210 -2.56 3.78 8.83
C LYS A 210 -2.66 5.20 9.40
N TYR A 211 -2.36 6.20 8.58
CA TYR A 211 -2.52 7.60 8.98
C TYR A 211 -3.97 7.96 9.29
N LEU A 212 -4.92 7.55 8.46
CA LEU A 212 -6.36 7.84 8.67
C LEU A 212 -6.97 7.06 9.85
N GLU A 213 -6.34 5.95 10.23
CA GLU A 213 -6.68 5.15 11.41
C GLU A 213 -6.17 5.80 12.71
N GLU A 214 -4.91 6.26 12.73
CA GLU A 214 -4.26 6.72 13.95
C GLU A 214 -4.41 8.23 14.21
N MET A 215 -4.48 9.04 13.14
CA MET A 215 -4.50 10.50 13.30
C MET A 215 -5.91 11.04 13.52
N PRO A 216 -6.11 11.89 14.56
CA PRO A 216 -7.37 12.59 14.75
C PRO A 216 -7.73 13.43 13.51
N ALA A 217 -9.00 13.39 13.10
CA ALA A 217 -9.46 14.12 11.93
C ALA A 217 -9.21 15.64 12.03
N ALA A 218 -9.26 16.21 13.24
CA ALA A 218 -8.99 17.63 13.49
C ALA A 218 -7.51 18.03 13.26
N GLU A 219 -6.59 17.07 13.35
CA GLU A 219 -5.15 17.27 13.15
C GLU A 219 -4.69 16.77 11.78
N SER A 220 -5.62 16.26 10.97
CA SER A 220 -5.32 15.65 9.69
C SER A 220 -4.92 16.67 8.64
N ARG A 221 -3.82 16.39 7.95
CA ARG A 221 -3.37 17.12 6.75
C ARG A 221 -3.84 16.44 5.46
N TRP A 222 -4.60 15.36 5.57
CA TRP A 222 -5.21 14.67 4.44
C TRP A 222 -6.45 15.43 3.95
N ARG A 223 -6.58 15.60 2.64
CA ARG A 223 -7.75 16.21 1.99
C ARG A 223 -8.40 15.21 1.05
N GLY A 224 -9.73 15.12 1.06
CA GLY A 224 -10.49 14.20 0.20
C GLY A 224 -10.56 12.78 0.76
N GLU A 225 -10.65 11.78 -0.13
CA GLU A 225 -10.87 10.38 0.21
C GLU A 225 -9.71 9.49 -0.26
N CYS A 226 -9.44 8.41 0.47
CA CYS A 226 -8.37 7.48 0.15
C CYS A 226 -8.88 6.34 -0.73
N PHE A 227 -8.51 6.35 -2.02
CA PHE A 227 -8.89 5.29 -2.95
C PHE A 227 -8.39 3.90 -2.51
N VAL A 228 -9.27 2.91 -2.64
CA VAL A 228 -8.99 1.48 -2.42
C VAL A 228 -9.37 0.65 -3.65
N PHE A 229 -8.60 -0.41 -3.93
CA PHE A 229 -8.74 -1.23 -5.14
C PHE A 229 -9.83 -2.31 -5.02
N ASP A 230 -11.01 -1.94 -4.54
CA ASP A 230 -12.16 -2.81 -4.35
C ASP A 230 -13.49 -2.04 -4.46
N ALA A 231 -14.62 -2.73 -4.34
CA ALA A 231 -15.94 -2.13 -4.59
C ALA A 231 -16.33 -0.98 -3.64
N ARG A 232 -15.57 -0.74 -2.56
CA ARG A 232 -15.79 0.41 -1.67
C ARG A 232 -15.34 1.73 -2.28
N VAL A 233 -14.49 1.68 -3.32
CA VAL A 233 -13.92 2.82 -4.04
C VAL A 233 -12.99 3.69 -3.20
N ALA A 234 -13.43 4.21 -2.05
CA ALA A 234 -12.60 5.03 -1.18
C ALA A 234 -12.96 4.88 0.30
N LEU A 235 -12.00 5.21 1.17
CA LEU A 235 -12.14 5.22 2.63
C LEU A 235 -11.79 6.60 3.19
N GLY A 236 -12.52 7.01 4.22
CA GLY A 236 -12.25 8.21 5.00
C GLY A 236 -11.48 7.95 6.30
N HIS A 237 -11.49 8.93 7.21
CA HIS A 237 -10.99 8.76 8.57
C HIS A 237 -11.67 7.58 9.29
N ALA A 238 -10.93 6.95 10.21
CA ALA A 238 -11.33 5.71 10.90
C ALA A 238 -11.60 4.52 9.95
N LEU A 239 -11.12 4.59 8.70
CA LEU A 239 -11.27 3.56 7.66
C LEU A 239 -12.73 3.20 7.36
N CYS A 240 -13.63 4.18 7.55
CA CYS A 240 -15.05 4.03 7.24
C CYS A 240 -15.33 4.29 5.76
N GLU A 241 -16.25 3.51 5.19
CA GLU A 241 -16.93 3.87 3.95
C GLU A 241 -17.75 5.13 4.20
N ARG A 242 -17.62 6.16 3.36
CA ARG A 242 -18.61 7.24 3.35
C ARG A 242 -19.82 6.77 2.53
N PRO A 243 -21.06 7.09 2.95
CA PRO A 243 -22.20 6.99 2.06
C PRO A 243 -21.87 7.82 0.83
N MET A 244 -21.90 7.20 -0.35
CA MET A 244 -21.78 7.91 -1.61
C MET A 244 -22.93 8.93 -1.63
N GLU A 245 -22.66 10.21 -1.37
CA GLU A 245 -23.64 11.27 -1.59
C GLU A 245 -24.00 11.17 -3.08
N ARG A 246 -25.23 10.69 -3.37
CA ARG A 246 -25.74 10.73 -4.73
C ARG A 246 -25.66 12.19 -5.16
N PRO A 247 -25.10 12.50 -6.35
CA PRO A 247 -25.23 13.84 -6.88
C PRO A 247 -26.73 14.15 -6.88
N SER A 248 -27.11 15.19 -6.16
CA SER A 248 -28.39 15.85 -6.37
C SER A 248 -28.35 16.37 -7.80
N HIS A 249 -28.87 15.58 -8.72
CA HIS A 249 -29.22 16.06 -10.05
C HIS A 249 -30.37 17.06 -9.86
N GLU A 250 -30.03 18.35 -9.89
CA GLU A 250 -30.90 19.36 -10.51
C GLU A 250 -30.64 19.38 -12.03
#